data_AF-A0AAD3CGK4-F1
#
_entry.id   AF-A0AAD3CGK4-F1
#
_cell.length_a   1.000
_cell.length_b   1.000
_cell.length_c   1.000
_cell.angle_alpha   90.00
_cell.angle_beta   90.00
_cell.angle_gamma   90.00
#
_symmetry.space_group_name_H-M   'P 1'
#
loop_
_entity.id
_entity.type
_entity.pdbx_description
1 polymer ?
#
loop_
_entity_poly.entity_id
_entity_poly.type
_entity_poly.pdbx_seq_one_letter_code
_entity_poly.pdbx_strand_id
1 'polypeptide(L)'
;MRILFSSEYLDSGCDPLLYVEDDAFDDTIGTWLTNYAIFVACLFYAIKFASCPPYKRKTSIELITNGSEKNPNEVQQYDHEGEEGKQLEKKRDINNHLYNVYLLLFFSGQGTTFGVAGLGHHFIHSKSSKARDPVNITNYVLATLTNIVFFLMIFELTGIHPTKSSLRDKLICAAFITYLIAIILFGITAKRDRKNIFHYIIKIVGIFLLIAGFVVFGSFFFSCGYPEYENCFEQCPLPYYFNQNALFHVIYLAGLIILGWSEDRAPTSLLLTQIVGEEFEA
;
A
#
# COMPACT_ATOMS: atom_id res chain seq x y z
N MET A 1 -8.96 -16.81 4.84
CA MET A 1 -8.70 -18.16 5.38
C MET A 1 -9.64 -19.13 4.68
N ARG A 2 -9.14 -19.97 3.76
CA ARG A 2 -9.82 -21.23 3.41
C ARG A 2 -9.81 -22.09 4.67
N ILE A 3 -10.97 -22.33 5.25
CA ILE A 3 -11.07 -23.27 6.35
C ILE A 3 -10.99 -24.65 5.72
N LEU A 4 -9.83 -25.30 5.85
CA LEU A 4 -9.63 -26.66 5.38
C LEU A 4 -10.22 -27.62 6.41
N PHE A 5 -11.54 -27.58 6.57
CA PHE A 5 -12.18 -28.59 7.39
C PHE A 5 -11.77 -29.98 6.92
N SER A 6 -11.54 -30.89 7.87
CA SER A 6 -11.24 -32.28 7.56
C SER A 6 -12.36 -32.84 6.68
N SER A 7 -12.02 -33.73 5.74
CA SER A 7 -13.04 -34.39 4.92
C SER A 7 -14.06 -35.11 5.80
N GLU A 8 -13.65 -35.63 6.95
CA GLU A 8 -14.54 -36.26 7.94
C GLU A 8 -15.54 -35.27 8.55
N TYR A 9 -15.12 -34.05 8.87
CA TYR A 9 -16.05 -33.01 9.32
C TYR A 9 -17.04 -32.62 8.22
N LEU A 10 -16.59 -32.48 6.97
CA LEU A 10 -17.46 -32.15 5.84
C LEU A 10 -18.45 -33.28 5.51
N ASP A 11 -17.96 -34.53 5.45
CA ASP A 11 -18.74 -35.71 5.10
C ASP A 11 -19.76 -36.07 6.19
N SER A 12 -19.53 -35.67 7.45
CA SER A 12 -20.48 -35.82 8.56
C SER A 12 -21.60 -34.77 8.57
N GLY A 13 -21.61 -33.83 7.62
CA GLY A 13 -22.54 -32.70 7.64
C GLY A 13 -22.17 -31.66 8.70
N CYS A 14 -20.87 -31.47 8.94
CA CYS A 14 -20.31 -30.52 9.89
C CYS A 14 -20.62 -30.83 11.36
N ASP A 15 -20.48 -32.10 11.77
CA ASP A 15 -20.62 -32.49 13.18
C ASP A 15 -19.59 -31.72 14.05
N PRO A 16 -20.02 -30.89 15.03
CA PRO A 16 -19.12 -30.14 15.90
C PRO A 16 -18.12 -31.02 16.67
N LEU A 17 -18.43 -32.30 16.89
CA LEU A 17 -17.52 -33.25 17.56
C LEU A 17 -16.31 -33.64 16.70
N LEU A 18 -16.44 -33.49 15.38
CA LEU A 18 -15.38 -33.77 14.40
C LEU A 18 -14.62 -32.51 13.99
N TYR A 19 -14.98 -31.34 14.53
CA TYR A 19 -14.27 -30.10 14.29
C TYR A 19 -12.91 -30.10 14.98
N VAL A 20 -11.85 -29.98 14.18
CA VAL A 20 -10.48 -29.83 14.66
C VAL A 20 -10.05 -28.40 14.35
N GLU A 21 -9.90 -27.57 15.39
CA GLU A 21 -9.51 -26.16 15.23
C GLU A 21 -8.20 -25.98 14.46
N ASP A 22 -7.26 -26.92 14.61
CA ASP A 22 -5.98 -26.88 13.90
C ASP A 22 -6.10 -27.05 12.38
N ASP A 23 -7.17 -27.68 11.89
CA ASP A 23 -7.47 -27.84 10.46
C ASP A 23 -8.17 -26.59 9.90
N ALA A 24 -8.59 -25.66 10.75
CA ALA A 24 -9.34 -24.49 10.32
C ALA A 24 -8.49 -23.42 9.61
N PHE A 25 -7.17 -23.60 9.56
CA PHE A 25 -6.23 -22.64 9.00
C PHE A 25 -5.92 -22.93 7.52
N ASP A 26 -5.65 -21.86 6.78
CA ASP A 26 -5.40 -21.95 5.34
C ASP A 26 -3.91 -22.09 5.03
N ASP A 27 -3.46 -23.33 4.91
CA ASP A 27 -2.04 -23.65 4.69
C ASP A 27 -1.78 -24.25 3.32
N THR A 28 -2.68 -23.92 2.40
CA THR A 28 -2.52 -24.35 1.02
C THR A 28 -1.28 -23.70 0.40
N ILE A 29 -0.70 -24.42 -0.57
CA ILE A 29 0.41 -23.93 -1.39
C ILE A 29 0.11 -22.55 -1.99
N GLY A 30 -1.14 -22.33 -2.40
CA GLY A 30 -1.57 -21.03 -2.93
C GLY A 30 -1.37 -19.88 -1.95
N THR A 31 -1.67 -20.08 -0.67
CA THR A 31 -1.60 -19.02 0.35
C THR A 31 -0.16 -18.58 0.62
N TRP A 32 0.75 -19.51 0.93
CA TRP A 32 2.14 -19.11 1.21
C TRP A 32 2.89 -18.68 -0.06
N LEU A 33 2.58 -19.25 -1.23
CA LEU A 33 3.19 -18.82 -2.49
C LEU A 33 2.81 -17.38 -2.84
N THR A 34 1.53 -17.03 -2.68
CA THR A 34 1.04 -15.67 -2.93
C THR A 34 1.59 -14.67 -1.92
N ASN A 35 1.74 -15.06 -0.64
CA ASN A 35 2.46 -14.27 0.37
C ASN A 35 3.91 -13.95 -0.07
N TYR A 36 4.66 -14.96 -0.52
CA TYR A 36 6.03 -14.72 -1.00
C TYR A 36 6.07 -13.88 -2.29
N ALA A 37 5.09 -14.03 -3.18
CA ALA A 37 4.99 -13.19 -4.36
C ALA A 37 4.80 -11.70 -3.98
N ILE A 38 3.96 -11.42 -2.98
CA ILE A 38 3.82 -10.06 -2.41
C ILE A 38 5.14 -9.59 -1.81
N PHE A 39 5.79 -10.41 -0.98
CA PHE A 39 7.09 -10.09 -0.41
C PHE A 39 8.12 -9.68 -1.48
N VAL A 40 8.27 -10.48 -2.53
CA VAL A 40 9.24 -10.22 -3.61
C VAL A 40 8.89 -8.95 -4.38
N ALA A 41 7.62 -8.74 -4.73
CA ALA A 41 7.18 -7.53 -5.42
C ALA A 41 7.46 -6.27 -4.58
N CYS A 42 7.11 -6.31 -3.30
CA CYS A 42 7.39 -5.22 -2.36
C CYS A 42 8.88 -4.95 -2.19
N LEU A 43 9.70 -5.99 -2.04
CA LEU A 43 11.15 -5.86 -1.91
C LEU A 43 11.77 -5.23 -3.17
N PHE A 44 11.30 -5.63 -4.35
CA PHE A 44 11.72 -5.04 -5.62
C PHE A 44 11.48 -3.52 -5.65
N TYR A 45 10.27 -3.07 -5.32
CA TYR A 45 9.95 -1.64 -5.30
C TYR A 45 10.68 -0.89 -4.17
N ALA A 46 10.85 -1.49 -2.99
CA ALA A 46 11.63 -0.93 -1.91
C ALA A 46 13.09 -0.66 -2.34
N ILE A 47 13.76 -1.66 -2.93
CA ILE A 47 15.12 -1.52 -3.46
C ILE A 47 15.17 -0.41 -4.52
N LYS A 48 14.16 -0.36 -5.39
CA LYS A 48 14.07 0.66 -6.43
C LYS A 48 13.96 2.07 -5.86
N PHE A 49 13.07 2.30 -4.89
CA PHE A 49 12.90 3.61 -4.25
C PHE A 49 14.08 4.00 -3.35
N ALA A 50 14.80 3.03 -2.76
CA ALA A 50 16.05 3.28 -2.06
C ALA A 50 17.21 3.66 -3.00
N SER A 51 17.22 3.07 -4.21
CA SER A 51 18.31 3.25 -5.19
C SER A 51 18.11 4.47 -6.09
N CYS A 52 16.89 4.98 -6.22
CA CYS A 52 16.62 6.20 -6.96
C CYS A 52 17.12 7.41 -6.15
N PRO A 53 18.21 8.09 -6.58
CA PRO A 53 18.60 9.33 -5.93
C PRO A 53 17.42 10.31 -5.98
N PRO A 54 17.26 11.18 -4.95
CA PRO A 54 16.22 12.20 -4.97
C PRO A 54 16.28 12.91 -6.32
N TYR A 55 15.14 13.00 -7.01
CA TYR A 55 15.06 13.46 -8.38
C TYR A 55 15.68 14.85 -8.49
N LYS A 56 16.95 14.93 -8.88
CA LYS A 56 17.62 16.18 -9.20
C LYS A 56 17.04 16.63 -10.53
N ARG A 57 15.94 17.37 -10.49
CA ARG A 57 15.45 18.07 -11.66
C ARG A 57 16.60 18.97 -12.11
N LYS A 58 17.19 18.72 -13.27
CA LYS A 58 18.05 19.70 -13.92
C LYS A 58 17.22 20.97 -14.03
N THR A 59 17.50 21.94 -13.19
CA THR A 59 16.88 23.25 -13.22
C THR A 59 17.08 23.76 -14.63
N SER A 60 15.99 23.97 -15.37
CA SER A 60 15.98 24.42 -16.76
C SER A 60 16.60 25.81 -16.97
N ILE A 61 17.23 26.37 -15.93
CA ILE A 61 18.05 27.58 -15.97
C ILE A 61 19.25 27.37 -16.92
N GLU A 62 19.82 26.16 -17.03
CA GLU A 62 20.90 25.89 -18.00
C GLU A 62 20.46 25.81 -19.47
N LEU A 63 19.16 25.70 -19.75
CA LEU A 63 18.66 25.56 -21.14
C LEU A 63 18.29 26.90 -21.78
N ILE A 64 18.25 28.00 -21.02
CA ILE A 64 17.99 29.34 -21.57
C ILE A 64 19.31 30.09 -21.89
N THR A 65 20.43 29.69 -21.30
CA THR A 65 21.73 30.38 -21.50
C THR A 65 22.48 29.97 -22.77
N ASN A 66 22.12 28.86 -23.44
CA ASN A 66 22.86 28.38 -24.61
C ASN A 66 22.22 28.69 -25.98
N GLY A 67 21.12 29.44 -26.03
CA GLY A 67 20.35 29.65 -27.28
C GLY A 67 20.16 31.10 -27.74
N SER A 68 20.61 32.10 -26.98
CA SER A 68 20.45 33.51 -27.35
C SER A 68 21.82 34.16 -27.50
N GLU A 69 22.24 34.38 -28.75
CA GLU A 69 23.14 35.49 -29.09
C GLU A 69 22.48 36.76 -28.57
N LYS A 70 22.88 37.18 -27.36
CA LYS A 70 22.34 38.40 -26.75
C LYS A 70 23.02 39.62 -27.35
N ASN A 71 22.16 40.50 -27.83
CA ASN A 71 22.35 41.93 -27.95
C ASN A 71 23.03 42.48 -26.66
N PRO A 72 24.21 43.12 -26.74
CA PRO A 72 25.03 43.47 -25.57
C PRO A 72 24.48 44.59 -24.67
N ASN A 73 23.32 45.19 -24.99
CA ASN A 73 22.84 46.41 -24.33
C ASN A 73 21.58 46.23 -23.46
N GLU A 74 21.06 45.01 -23.30
CA GLU A 74 19.88 44.80 -22.48
C GLU A 74 20.04 43.56 -21.59
N VAL A 75 19.38 43.62 -20.45
CA VAL A 75 19.41 42.64 -19.36
C VAL A 75 20.56 42.86 -18.38
N GLN A 76 20.40 43.89 -17.54
CA GLN A 76 20.72 43.75 -16.12
C GLN A 76 19.97 42.51 -15.61
N GLN A 77 20.72 41.43 -15.50
CA GLN A 77 20.30 40.20 -14.87
C GLN A 77 20.09 40.51 -13.38
N TYR A 78 18.83 40.61 -12.97
CA TYR A 78 18.49 40.74 -11.57
C TYR A 78 18.92 39.44 -10.86
N ASP A 79 20.10 39.45 -10.24
CA ASP A 79 20.60 38.42 -9.30
C ASP A 79 19.80 38.39 -7.99
N HIS A 80 18.52 38.75 -8.03
CA HIS A 80 17.56 38.50 -6.96
C HIS A 80 16.93 37.11 -7.10
N GLU A 81 17.75 36.07 -7.31
CA GLU A 81 17.47 34.80 -6.63
C GLU A 81 17.70 35.05 -5.13
N GLY A 82 16.75 35.77 -4.53
CA GLY A 82 16.76 36.12 -3.12
C GLY A 82 16.81 34.86 -2.26
N GLU A 83 17.21 35.02 -1.00
CA GLU A 83 17.27 33.93 -0.02
C GLU A 83 15.97 33.09 0.03
N GLU A 84 14.82 33.69 -0.29
CA GLU A 84 13.52 33.01 -0.40
C GLU A 84 13.50 31.89 -1.44
N GLY A 85 14.08 32.09 -2.62
CA GLY A 85 14.13 31.06 -3.68
C GLY A 85 14.95 29.84 -3.23
N LYS A 86 16.08 30.08 -2.55
CA LYS A 86 16.92 29.02 -1.97
C LYS A 86 16.21 28.28 -0.84
N GLN A 87 15.41 28.97 -0.03
CA GLN A 87 14.60 28.34 1.03
C GLN A 87 13.49 27.46 0.47
N LEU A 88 12.79 27.91 -0.57
CA LEU A 88 11.76 27.15 -1.28
C LEU A 88 12.34 25.89 -1.93
N GLU A 89 13.49 26.00 -2.60
CA GLU A 89 14.18 24.86 -3.20
C GLU A 89 14.59 23.82 -2.15
N LYS A 90 15.18 24.27 -1.04
CA LYS A 90 15.55 23.40 0.08
C LYS A 90 14.34 22.69 0.69
N LYS A 91 13.21 23.40 0.88
CA LYS A 91 11.96 22.81 1.42
C LYS A 91 11.41 21.74 0.48
N ARG A 92 11.44 22.00 -0.83
CA ARG A 92 11.05 21.04 -1.88
C ARG A 92 11.90 19.77 -1.84
N ASP A 93 13.21 19.90 -1.73
CA ASP A 93 14.11 18.75 -1.68
C ASP A 93 13.87 17.89 -0.43
N ILE A 94 13.59 18.51 0.71
CA ILE A 94 13.21 17.82 1.95
C ILE A 94 11.91 17.03 1.76
N ASN A 95 10.87 17.65 1.19
CA ASN A 95 9.58 16.97 0.98
C ASN A 95 9.69 15.79 0.02
N ASN A 96 10.45 15.95 -1.07
CA ASN A 96 10.72 14.85 -2.01
C ASN A 96 11.46 13.69 -1.34
N HIS A 97 12.44 13.99 -0.49
CA HIS A 97 13.18 12.99 0.25
C HIS A 97 12.28 12.25 1.24
N LEU A 98 11.49 12.97 2.04
CA LEU A 98 10.54 12.38 3.00
C LEU A 98 9.53 11.47 2.30
N TYR A 99 9.00 11.88 1.15
CA TYR A 99 8.06 11.06 0.38
C TYR A 99 8.69 9.74 -0.08
N ASN A 100 9.91 9.76 -0.61
CA ASN A 100 10.61 8.54 -1.01
C ASN A 100 10.89 7.62 0.20
N VAL A 101 11.21 8.20 1.35
CA VAL A 101 11.35 7.45 2.61
C VAL A 101 10.03 6.78 2.99
N TYR A 102 8.90 7.47 2.89
CA TYR A 102 7.59 6.88 3.16
C TYR A 102 7.24 5.73 2.20
N LEU A 103 7.51 5.87 0.90
CA LEU A 103 7.32 4.79 -0.07
C LEU A 103 8.21 3.59 0.25
N LEU A 104 9.48 3.83 0.56
CA LEU A 104 10.42 2.79 0.97
C LEU A 104 9.89 2.04 2.20
N LEU A 105 9.47 2.77 3.23
CA LEU A 105 8.94 2.19 4.46
C LEU A 105 7.63 1.43 4.22
N PHE A 106 6.73 1.97 3.38
CA PHE A 106 5.48 1.32 3.02
C PHE A 106 5.74 -0.02 2.32
N PHE A 107 6.51 -0.03 1.22
CA PHE A 107 6.78 -1.26 0.48
C PHE A 107 7.61 -2.24 1.31
N SER A 108 8.61 -1.78 2.07
CA SER A 108 9.39 -2.66 2.95
C SER A 108 8.54 -3.28 4.05
N GLY A 109 7.65 -2.50 4.67
CA GLY A 109 6.75 -2.98 5.72
C GLY A 109 5.72 -3.97 5.17
N GLN A 110 5.13 -3.70 4.00
CA GLN A 110 4.19 -4.62 3.36
C GLN A 110 4.91 -5.93 3.01
N GLY A 111 6.08 -5.81 2.38
CA GLY A 111 6.91 -6.97 2.06
C GLY A 111 7.21 -7.81 3.29
N THR A 112 7.71 -7.19 4.36
CA THR A 112 8.04 -7.88 5.61
C THR A 112 6.82 -8.57 6.22
N THR A 113 5.67 -7.88 6.25
CA THR A 113 4.40 -8.43 6.76
C THR A 113 4.02 -9.71 6.02
N PHE A 114 3.96 -9.66 4.68
CA PHE A 114 3.59 -10.82 3.87
C PHE A 114 4.68 -11.90 3.85
N GLY A 115 5.96 -11.52 3.97
CA GLY A 115 7.07 -12.46 4.10
C GLY A 115 7.01 -13.27 5.39
N VAL A 116 6.77 -12.62 6.54
CA VAL A 116 6.59 -13.30 7.83
C VAL A 116 5.32 -14.15 7.82
N ALA A 117 4.22 -13.68 7.21
CA ALA A 117 3.02 -14.49 7.01
C ALA A 117 3.30 -15.73 6.15
N GLY A 118 4.05 -15.59 5.06
CA GLY A 118 4.48 -16.70 4.20
C GLY A 118 5.32 -17.73 4.98
N LEU A 119 6.28 -17.27 5.78
CA LEU A 119 7.07 -18.14 6.67
C LEU A 119 6.18 -18.84 7.70
N GLY A 120 5.20 -18.13 8.25
CA GLY A 120 4.25 -18.69 9.21
C GLY A 120 3.48 -19.87 8.62
N HIS A 121 2.84 -19.66 7.47
CA HIS A 121 2.11 -20.71 6.75
C HIS A 121 3.03 -21.86 6.29
N HIS A 122 4.29 -21.58 5.93
CA HIS A 122 5.21 -22.61 5.47
C HIS A 122 5.77 -23.47 6.62
N PHE A 123 6.17 -22.87 7.75
CA PHE A 123 6.96 -23.54 8.78
C PHE A 123 6.16 -23.93 10.04
N ILE A 124 5.20 -23.11 10.46
CA ILE A 124 4.48 -23.32 11.73
C ILE A 124 3.57 -24.55 11.63
N HIS A 125 3.12 -24.90 10.42
CA HIS A 125 2.38 -26.12 10.17
C HIS A 125 3.17 -27.41 10.43
N SER A 126 4.51 -27.33 10.48
CA SER A 126 5.32 -28.51 10.79
C SER A 126 5.37 -28.83 12.29
N LYS A 127 5.07 -27.88 13.19
CA LYS A 127 5.27 -28.03 14.64
C LYS A 127 4.35 -27.16 15.49
N SER A 128 3.41 -27.80 16.19
CA SER A 128 2.70 -27.36 17.41
C SER A 128 1.96 -26.00 17.37
N SER A 129 0.68 -26.02 17.73
CA SER A 129 -0.19 -24.85 17.94
C SER A 129 0.43 -23.72 18.78
N LYS A 130 1.36 -24.03 19.70
CA LYS A 130 2.02 -23.03 20.58
C LYS A 130 2.90 -22.01 19.85
N ALA A 131 3.44 -22.33 18.67
CA ALA A 131 4.26 -21.40 17.90
C ALA A 131 3.43 -20.47 17.00
N ARG A 132 2.12 -20.72 16.86
CA ARG A 132 1.22 -20.04 15.94
C ARG A 132 0.79 -18.65 16.43
N ASP A 133 0.39 -18.55 17.69
CA ASP A 133 -0.06 -17.30 18.31
C ASP A 133 0.93 -16.13 18.17
N PRO A 134 2.23 -16.28 18.52
CA PRO A 134 3.16 -15.16 18.42
C PRO A 134 3.37 -14.69 16.98
N VAL A 135 3.31 -15.58 15.99
CA VAL A 135 3.47 -15.20 14.58
C VAL A 135 2.23 -14.49 14.04
N ASN A 136 1.04 -14.94 14.40
CA ASN A 136 -0.19 -14.24 14.06
C ASN A 136 -0.20 -12.83 14.67
N ILE A 137 0.13 -12.70 15.96
CA ILE A 137 0.24 -11.39 16.63
C ILE A 137 1.29 -10.51 15.92
N THR A 138 2.45 -11.07 15.59
CA THR A 138 3.52 -10.34 14.88
C THR A 138 3.04 -9.83 13.52
N ASN A 139 2.34 -10.67 12.74
CA ASN A 139 1.78 -10.29 11.44
C ASN A 139 0.74 -9.17 11.57
N TYR A 140 -0.19 -9.27 12.53
CA TYR A 140 -1.18 -8.21 12.76
C TYR A 140 -0.52 -6.89 13.17
N VAL A 141 0.49 -6.94 14.04
CA VAL A 141 1.24 -5.75 14.45
C VAL A 141 1.99 -5.14 13.27
N LEU A 142 2.71 -5.95 12.49
CA LEU A 142 3.46 -5.48 11.31
C LEU A 142 2.54 -4.88 10.24
N ALA A 143 1.42 -5.55 9.93
CA ALA A 143 0.43 -5.07 8.99
C ALA A 143 -0.15 -3.72 9.46
N THR A 144 -0.48 -3.61 10.74
CA THR A 144 -1.01 -2.39 11.34
C THR A 144 0.01 -1.26 11.27
N LEU A 145 1.25 -1.50 11.68
CA LEU A 145 2.32 -0.50 11.63
C LEU A 145 2.58 -0.02 10.20
N THR A 146 2.58 -0.93 9.23
CA THR A 146 2.79 -0.57 7.81
C THR A 146 1.64 0.28 7.27
N ASN A 147 0.40 -0.04 7.61
CA ASN A 147 -0.75 0.77 7.24
C ASN A 147 -0.74 2.14 7.94
N ILE A 148 -0.23 2.23 9.17
CA ILE A 148 0.01 3.51 9.85
C ILE A 148 1.06 4.33 9.10
N VAL A 149 2.14 3.73 8.59
CA VAL A 149 3.13 4.46 7.75
C VAL A 149 2.46 5.03 6.51
N PHE A 150 1.61 4.26 5.83
CA PHE A 150 0.85 4.76 4.67
C PHE A 150 -0.08 5.92 5.06
N PHE A 151 -0.73 5.82 6.22
CA PHE A 151 -1.59 6.87 6.75
C PHE A 151 -0.83 8.15 7.09
N LEU A 152 0.32 8.03 7.75
CA LEU A 152 1.21 9.16 8.05
C LEU A 152 1.72 9.82 6.77
N MET A 153 2.03 9.04 5.73
CA MET A 153 2.35 9.57 4.42
C MET A 153 1.20 10.44 3.89
N ILE A 154 -0.04 9.93 3.85
CA ILE A 154 -1.20 10.71 3.39
C ILE A 154 -1.46 11.96 4.24
N PHE A 155 -1.24 11.90 5.56
CA PHE A 155 -1.37 13.09 6.39
C PHE A 155 -0.32 14.15 6.09
N GLU A 156 0.93 13.74 5.90
CA GLU A 156 1.98 14.68 5.46
C GLU A 156 1.64 15.28 4.10
N LEU A 157 1.00 14.51 3.20
CA LEU A 157 0.52 15.02 1.90
C LEU A 157 -0.64 16.02 2.03
N THR A 158 -1.47 15.91 3.06
CA THR A 158 -2.75 16.66 3.17
C THR A 158 -2.73 17.78 4.19
N GLY A 159 -1.80 17.77 5.15
CA GLY A 159 -1.78 18.71 6.28
C GLY A 159 -2.94 18.52 7.28
N ILE A 160 -3.71 17.44 7.17
CA ILE A 160 -4.85 17.16 8.05
C ILE A 160 -4.34 16.39 9.28
N HIS A 161 -4.56 16.88 10.51
CA HIS A 161 -4.17 16.18 11.73
C HIS A 161 -5.38 15.57 12.47
N PRO A 162 -5.33 14.29 12.88
CA PRO A 162 -6.46 13.62 13.52
C PRO A 162 -6.68 14.10 14.96
N THR A 163 -7.95 14.21 15.36
CA THR A 163 -8.37 14.55 16.73
C THR A 163 -8.40 13.32 17.66
N LYS A 164 -8.18 13.56 18.96
CA LYS A 164 -8.07 12.54 20.02
C LYS A 164 -9.35 11.71 20.17
N SER A 165 -9.33 10.43 19.79
CA SER A 165 -10.32 9.41 20.22
C SER A 165 -9.77 7.99 20.05
N SER A 166 -10.47 7.00 20.61
CA SER A 166 -10.11 5.56 20.78
C SER A 166 -9.34 4.93 19.61
N LEU A 167 -8.23 4.25 19.91
CA LEU A 167 -7.20 3.80 18.95
C LEU A 167 -7.62 2.58 18.10
N ARG A 168 -8.45 1.66 18.62
CA ARG A 168 -8.62 0.32 18.01
C ARG A 168 -9.59 0.30 16.83
N ASP A 169 -10.82 0.79 17.00
CA ASP A 169 -11.83 0.82 15.92
C ASP A 169 -11.48 1.83 14.83
N LYS A 170 -10.61 2.79 15.16
CA LYS A 170 -10.06 3.73 14.20
C LYS A 170 -9.10 3.11 13.22
N LEU A 171 -8.37 2.04 13.52
CA LEU A 171 -7.26 1.62 12.65
C LEU A 171 -7.75 1.02 11.33
N ILE A 172 -8.80 0.19 11.37
CA ILE A 172 -9.40 -0.38 10.14
C ILE A 172 -10.12 0.73 9.35
N CYS A 173 -10.94 1.53 10.02
CA CYS A 173 -11.61 2.68 9.40
C CYS A 173 -10.58 3.68 8.83
N ALA A 174 -9.47 3.91 9.53
CA ALA A 174 -8.40 4.79 9.08
C ALA A 174 -7.75 4.24 7.83
N ALA A 175 -7.43 2.94 7.73
CA ALA A 175 -6.86 2.35 6.51
C ALA A 175 -7.79 2.57 5.31
N PHE A 176 -9.09 2.29 5.44
CA PHE A 176 -10.08 2.53 4.37
C PHE A 176 -10.18 4.02 4.01
N ILE A 177 -10.30 4.89 5.02
CA ILE A 177 -10.34 6.35 4.81
C ILE A 177 -9.06 6.83 4.13
N THR A 178 -7.91 6.28 4.48
CA THR A 178 -6.60 6.61 3.87
C THR A 178 -6.61 6.30 2.39
N TYR A 179 -7.09 5.11 2.01
CA TYR A 179 -7.18 4.73 0.60
C TYR A 179 -8.18 5.60 -0.16
N LEU A 180 -9.32 5.97 0.45
CA LEU A 180 -10.29 6.89 -0.17
C LEU A 180 -9.69 8.30 -0.36
N ILE A 181 -8.97 8.82 0.63
CA ILE A 181 -8.27 10.10 0.52
C ILE A 181 -7.22 10.01 -0.59
N ALA A 182 -6.44 8.91 -0.66
CA ALA A 182 -5.45 8.71 -1.72
C ALA A 182 -6.09 8.73 -3.12
N ILE A 183 -7.26 8.08 -3.30
CA ILE A 183 -8.02 8.13 -4.56
C ILE A 183 -8.41 9.57 -4.92
N ILE A 184 -8.94 10.33 -3.95
CA ILE A 184 -9.34 11.73 -4.17
C ILE A 184 -8.12 12.57 -4.56
N LEU A 185 -7.02 12.43 -3.82
CA LEU A 185 -5.77 13.15 -4.11
C LEU A 185 -5.23 12.81 -5.49
N PHE A 186 -5.20 11.54 -5.86
CA PHE A 186 -4.78 11.14 -7.21
C PHE A 186 -5.73 11.65 -8.29
N GLY A 187 -7.04 11.77 -8.02
CA GLY A 187 -8.01 12.37 -8.93
C GLY A 187 -7.77 13.88 -9.14
N ILE A 188 -7.57 14.63 -8.05
CA ILE A 188 -7.21 16.06 -8.10
C ILE A 188 -5.90 16.24 -8.86
N THR A 189 -4.92 15.38 -8.56
CA THR A 189 -3.61 15.35 -9.18
C THR A 189 -3.70 15.09 -10.69
N ALA A 190 -4.48 14.09 -11.09
CA ALA A 190 -4.72 13.74 -12.48
C ALA A 190 -5.31 14.90 -13.28
N LYS A 191 -6.19 15.70 -12.65
CA LYS A 191 -6.77 16.90 -13.27
C LYS A 191 -5.73 18.00 -13.49
N ARG A 192 -4.77 18.14 -12.57
CA ARG A 192 -3.74 19.19 -12.57
C ARG A 192 -2.58 18.86 -13.51
N ASP A 193 -2.02 17.66 -13.39
CA ASP A 193 -0.93 17.20 -14.26
C ASP A 193 -1.45 16.36 -15.44
N ARG A 194 -1.95 17.06 -16.47
CA ARG A 194 -2.48 16.42 -17.67
C ARG A 194 -1.46 15.57 -18.43
N LYS A 195 -0.15 15.84 -18.27
CA LYS A 195 0.90 15.07 -18.97
C LYS A 195 1.01 13.66 -18.41
N ASN A 196 0.77 13.49 -17.11
CA ASN A 196 0.89 12.20 -16.42
C ASN A 196 -0.48 11.62 -15.98
N ILE A 197 -1.59 12.15 -16.51
CA ILE A 197 -2.96 11.74 -16.15
C ILE A 197 -3.17 10.21 -16.17
N PHE A 198 -2.61 9.54 -17.18
CA PHE A 198 -2.69 8.08 -17.33
C PHE A 198 -2.10 7.35 -16.12
N HIS A 199 -0.94 7.78 -15.62
CA HIS A 199 -0.29 7.15 -14.47
C HIS A 199 -1.10 7.35 -13.19
N TYR A 200 -1.71 8.52 -12.99
CA TYR A 200 -2.57 8.76 -11.83
C TYR A 200 -3.85 7.93 -11.85
N ILE A 201 -4.47 7.75 -13.03
CA ILE A 201 -5.60 6.81 -13.17
C ILE A 201 -5.16 5.38 -12.81
N ILE A 202 -3.98 4.96 -13.25
CA ILE A 202 -3.44 3.64 -12.91
C ILE A 202 -3.18 3.51 -11.40
N LYS A 203 -2.70 4.56 -10.72
CA LYS A 203 -2.59 4.55 -9.24
C LYS A 203 -3.95 4.35 -8.58
N ILE A 204 -4.98 5.05 -9.04
CA ILE A 204 -6.35 4.89 -8.52
C ILE A 204 -6.83 3.44 -8.68
N VAL A 205 -6.59 2.83 -9.84
CA VAL A 205 -6.91 1.41 -10.08
C VAL A 205 -6.13 0.51 -9.12
N GLY A 206 -4.84 0.77 -8.92
CA GLY A 206 -4.01 0.04 -7.95
C GLY A 206 -4.59 0.10 -6.53
N ILE A 207 -4.92 1.30 -6.04
CA ILE A 207 -5.54 1.49 -4.72
C ILE A 207 -6.90 0.79 -4.65
N PHE A 208 -7.73 0.88 -5.69
CA PHE A 208 -9.02 0.21 -5.73
C PHE A 208 -8.88 -1.31 -5.61
N LEU A 209 -7.87 -1.91 -6.26
CA LEU A 209 -7.58 -3.34 -6.10
C LEU A 209 -7.14 -3.69 -4.68
N LEU A 210 -6.34 -2.85 -4.01
CA LEU A 210 -5.99 -3.08 -2.60
C LEU A 210 -7.25 -3.10 -1.72
N ILE A 211 -8.17 -2.14 -1.90
CA ILE A 211 -9.46 -2.10 -1.20
C ILE A 211 -10.29 -3.33 -1.54
N ALA A 212 -10.41 -3.68 -2.82
CA ALA A 212 -11.19 -4.83 -3.28
C ALA A 212 -10.67 -6.14 -2.67
N GLY A 213 -9.35 -6.28 -2.52
CA GLY A 213 -8.75 -7.39 -1.78
C GLY A 213 -9.26 -7.47 -0.35
N PHE A 214 -9.24 -6.35 0.40
CA PHE A 214 -9.76 -6.32 1.77
C PHE A 214 -11.27 -6.57 1.85
N VAL A 215 -12.04 -6.08 0.88
CA VAL A 215 -13.49 -6.35 0.81
C VAL A 215 -13.73 -7.84 0.57
N VAL A 216 -13.03 -8.46 -0.40
CA VAL A 216 -13.06 -9.91 -0.63
C VAL A 216 -12.72 -10.67 0.64
N PHE A 217 -11.62 -10.30 1.31
CA PHE A 217 -11.20 -10.93 2.55
C PHE A 217 -12.28 -10.80 3.64
N GLY A 218 -12.77 -9.59 3.89
CA GLY A 218 -13.77 -9.31 4.92
C GLY A 218 -15.11 -10.00 4.65
N SER A 219 -15.65 -9.89 3.44
CA SER A 219 -16.93 -10.49 3.06
C SER A 219 -16.90 -12.01 3.24
N PHE A 220 -15.84 -12.69 2.79
CA PHE A 220 -15.76 -14.14 2.97
C PHE A 220 -15.37 -14.58 4.38
N PHE A 221 -14.65 -13.74 5.13
CA PHE A 221 -14.38 -14.01 6.54
C PHE A 221 -15.69 -14.07 7.34
N PHE A 222 -16.61 -13.13 7.13
CA PHE A 222 -17.89 -13.14 7.85
C PHE A 222 -18.91 -14.16 7.31
N SER A 223 -18.82 -14.56 6.04
CA SER A 223 -19.78 -15.50 5.42
C SER A 223 -19.33 -16.96 5.40
N CYS A 224 -18.03 -17.22 5.52
CA CYS A 224 -17.46 -18.57 5.37
C CYS A 224 -16.43 -18.90 6.47
N GLY A 225 -16.26 -18.02 7.47
CA GLY A 225 -15.17 -18.08 8.45
C GLY A 225 -15.53 -18.64 9.83
N TYR A 226 -16.80 -18.89 10.13
CA TYR A 226 -17.25 -19.35 11.45
C TYR A 226 -17.70 -20.82 11.41
N PRO A 227 -17.25 -21.66 12.36
CA PRO A 227 -17.67 -23.07 12.47
C PRO A 227 -19.13 -23.23 12.93
N GLU A 228 -19.79 -22.14 13.31
CA GLU A 228 -21.13 -22.11 13.91
C GLU A 228 -22.27 -22.09 12.90
N TYR A 229 -22.01 -22.30 11.60
CA TYR A 229 -23.12 -22.38 10.64
C TYR A 229 -23.94 -23.63 10.91
N GLU A 230 -25.17 -23.43 11.40
CA GLU A 230 -26.19 -24.48 11.62
C GLU A 230 -26.39 -25.39 10.39
N ASN A 231 -26.04 -24.90 9.20
CA ASN A 231 -26.19 -25.60 7.92
C ASN A 231 -24.87 -25.81 7.14
N CYS A 232 -23.73 -26.05 7.81
CA CYS A 232 -22.52 -26.58 7.13
C CYS A 232 -22.10 -25.84 5.83
N PHE A 233 -21.89 -24.52 5.89
CA PHE A 233 -21.52 -23.66 4.75
C PHE A 233 -22.55 -23.51 3.62
N GLU A 234 -23.82 -23.91 3.78
CA GLU A 234 -24.86 -23.65 2.77
C GLU A 234 -24.96 -22.16 2.39
N GLN A 235 -24.63 -21.26 3.31
CA GLN A 235 -24.67 -19.81 3.09
C GLN A 235 -23.38 -19.26 2.45
N CYS A 236 -22.32 -20.06 2.33
CA CYS A 236 -21.10 -19.63 1.66
C CYS A 236 -21.32 -19.64 0.15
N PRO A 237 -21.22 -18.50 -0.55
CA PRO A 237 -21.51 -18.41 -1.98
C PRO A 237 -20.42 -19.04 -2.86
N LEU A 238 -19.31 -19.50 -2.24
CA LEU A 238 -18.16 -20.08 -2.93
C LEU A 238 -18.05 -21.58 -2.63
N PRO A 239 -17.53 -22.38 -3.58
CA PRO A 239 -17.27 -23.80 -3.34
C PRO A 239 -16.30 -24.00 -2.17
N TYR A 240 -16.49 -25.07 -1.39
CA TYR A 240 -15.65 -25.41 -0.23
C TYR A 240 -14.15 -25.57 -0.57
N TYR A 241 -13.82 -25.89 -1.83
CA TYR A 241 -12.44 -26.02 -2.28
C TYR A 241 -11.80 -24.69 -2.73
N PHE A 242 -12.58 -23.61 -2.79
CA PHE A 242 -12.08 -22.31 -3.19
C PHE A 242 -11.16 -21.73 -2.11
N ASN A 243 -10.03 -21.15 -2.52
CA ASN A 243 -9.14 -20.47 -1.60
C ASN A 243 -9.37 -18.95 -1.65
N GLN A 244 -10.26 -18.45 -0.79
CA GLN A 244 -10.48 -17.01 -0.65
C GLN A 244 -9.25 -16.22 -0.19
N ASN A 245 -8.33 -16.83 0.57
CA ASN A 245 -7.14 -16.14 1.07
C ASN A 245 -6.13 -15.89 -0.05
N ALA A 246 -5.88 -16.90 -0.87
CA ALA A 246 -5.05 -16.77 -2.06
C ALA A 246 -5.67 -15.79 -3.07
N LEU A 247 -7.01 -15.81 -3.25
CA LEU A 247 -7.68 -14.80 -4.09
C LEU A 247 -7.42 -13.38 -3.57
N PHE A 248 -7.59 -13.16 -2.27
CA PHE A 248 -7.26 -11.89 -1.63
C PHE A 248 -5.82 -11.48 -1.95
N HIS A 249 -4.84 -12.36 -1.73
CA HIS A 249 -3.44 -12.06 -2.01
C HIS A 249 -3.17 -11.76 -3.48
N VAL A 250 -3.80 -12.47 -4.42
CA VAL A 250 -3.63 -12.22 -5.86
C VAL A 250 -4.14 -10.82 -6.23
N ILE A 251 -5.33 -10.44 -5.76
CA ILE A 251 -5.90 -9.11 -5.99
C ILE A 251 -5.03 -8.03 -5.34
N TYR A 252 -4.59 -8.27 -4.11
CA TYR A 252 -3.74 -7.35 -3.34
C TYR A 252 -2.37 -7.15 -4.00
N LEU A 253 -1.73 -8.24 -4.44
CA LEU A 253 -0.48 -8.25 -5.20
C LEU A 253 -0.59 -7.42 -6.48
N ALA A 254 -1.66 -7.62 -7.26
CA ALA A 254 -1.89 -6.86 -8.47
C ALA A 254 -1.99 -5.36 -8.16
N GLY A 255 -2.72 -4.99 -7.10
CA GLY A 255 -2.81 -3.60 -6.63
C GLY A 255 -1.44 -3.01 -6.27
N LEU A 256 -0.60 -3.74 -5.54
CA LEU A 256 0.74 -3.30 -5.14
C LEU A 256 1.69 -3.12 -6.34
N ILE A 257 1.67 -4.05 -7.30
CA ILE A 257 2.48 -3.96 -8.52
C ILE A 257 2.06 -2.75 -9.34
N ILE A 258 0.75 -2.57 -9.54
CA ILE A 258 0.19 -1.44 -10.29
C ILE A 258 0.57 -0.12 -9.63
N LEU A 259 0.41 -0.02 -8.31
CA LEU A 259 0.76 1.17 -7.53
C LEU A 259 2.26 1.46 -7.61
N GLY A 260 3.12 0.48 -7.35
CA GLY A 260 4.58 0.66 -7.39
C GLY A 260 5.08 1.05 -8.79
N TRP A 261 4.55 0.42 -9.84
CA TRP A 261 4.91 0.76 -11.22
C TRP A 261 4.48 2.17 -11.62
N SER A 262 3.26 2.57 -11.26
CA SER A 262 2.76 3.91 -11.61
C SER A 262 3.42 5.02 -10.78
N GLU A 263 3.79 4.73 -9.53
CA GLU A 263 4.56 5.64 -8.68
C GLU A 263 5.98 5.89 -9.22
N ASP A 264 6.64 4.84 -9.70
CA ASP A 264 7.95 4.94 -10.36
C ASP A 264 7.91 5.83 -11.61
N ARG A 265 6.82 5.79 -12.39
CA ARG A 265 6.71 6.57 -13.64
C ARG A 265 6.26 8.01 -13.44
N ALA A 266 5.40 8.24 -12.46
CA ALA A 266 4.90 9.57 -12.15
C ALA A 266 4.90 9.81 -10.64
N PRO A 267 6.07 10.09 -10.03
CA PRO A 267 6.18 10.26 -8.58
C PRO A 267 5.23 11.35 -8.05
N THR A 268 4.46 11.03 -7.01
CA THR A 268 3.51 11.95 -6.38
C THR A 268 4.23 13.10 -5.69
N SER A 269 5.46 12.88 -5.22
CA SER A 269 6.33 13.92 -4.65
C SER A 269 6.51 15.13 -5.56
N LEU A 270 6.66 14.91 -6.87
CA LEU A 270 6.85 16.00 -7.83
C LEU A 270 5.66 16.96 -7.87
N LEU A 271 4.44 16.47 -7.60
CA LEU A 271 3.25 17.30 -7.63
C LEU A 271 3.07 18.13 -6.34
N LEU A 272 3.42 17.58 -5.18
CA LEU A 272 3.39 18.34 -3.91
C LEU A 272 4.18 19.64 -4.03
N THR A 273 5.31 19.58 -4.73
CA THR A 273 6.18 20.74 -4.92
C THR A 273 5.52 21.83 -5.77
N GLN A 274 4.62 21.45 -6.69
CA GLN A 274 3.85 22.42 -7.48
C GLN A 274 2.72 23.04 -6.66
N ILE A 275 2.00 22.23 -5.86
CA ILE A 275 0.89 22.72 -5.03
C ILE A 275 1.41 23.72 -3.99
N VAL A 276 2.46 23.33 -3.26
CA VAL A 276 3.06 24.21 -2.25
C VAL A 276 3.63 25.48 -2.88
N GLY A 277 4.19 25.41 -4.09
CA GLY A 277 4.73 26.58 -4.79
C GLY A 277 3.65 27.62 -5.14
N GLU A 278 2.48 27.19 -5.61
CA GLU A 278 1.40 28.10 -6.00
C GLU A 278 0.76 28.82 -4.81
N GLU A 279 0.71 28.22 -3.61
CA GLU A 279 0.19 28.89 -2.42
C GLU A 279 1.06 30.05 -1.93
N PHE A 280 2.33 30.12 -2.32
CA PHE A 280 3.20 31.25 -1.97
C PHE A 280 3.13 32.41 -2.98
N GLU A 281 2.56 32.19 -4.17
CA GLU A 281 2.43 33.21 -5.21
C GLU A 281 1.04 33.90 -5.22
N ALA A 282 0.06 33.36 -4.49
CA ALA A 282 -1.30 33.88 -4.38
C ALA A 282 -1.50 34.79 -3.16
#